data_AF-A0A357HH15-F1
#
_entry.id   AF-A0A357HH15-F1
#
_cell.length_a   1.000
_cell.length_b   1.000
_cell.length_c   1.000
_cell.angle_alpha   90.00
_cell.angle_beta   90.00
_cell.angle_gamma   90.00
#
_symmetry.space_group_name_H-M   'P 1'
#
loop_
_entity.id
_entity.type
_entity.pdbx_description
1 polymer ?
#
loop_
_entity_poly.entity_id
_entity_poly.type
_entity_poly.pdbx_seq_one_letter_code
_entity_poly.pdbx_strand_id
1 'polypeptide(L)'
;FCSIYHPAGLTLISHRVNVLTKGMAVHGIFGTVGSAAGPIMATALAALISWRASYAFLGIFNMLLALTTLIAIPKRDKHDVEEKTENKVDKTNRPALIYFYITNMLMGMAYYGFTTFMPTHFAENTHQFMPFISDTMKAGVFPTLVFLAGIVGQLIGGRLGSLYNRPKMLMLIVAVNIPFLLFMGYSSDMWLVVFSIFMGMAYFSNQPISNTLIAEFTHSASRGLGYGISFFLSFGIGSLAAGFGGFIAESQGVAAVFPVMGFLLIPALFTSYMIIKKS
;
A
#
# COMPACT_ATOMS: atom_id res chain seq x y z
N PHE A 1 2.62 12.77 5.94
CA PHE A 1 1.95 11.47 5.81
C PHE A 1 1.93 10.61 7.08
N CYS A 2 2.48 11.05 8.23
CA CYS A 2 2.07 10.56 9.56
C CYS A 2 0.72 11.17 9.95
N SER A 3 -0.32 10.95 9.14
CA SER A 3 -1.65 11.46 9.47
C SER A 3 -2.20 10.69 10.66
N ILE A 4 -2.89 11.40 11.57
CA ILE A 4 -3.60 10.81 12.71
C ILE A 4 -4.67 9.81 12.24
N TYR A 5 -5.11 9.94 10.98
CA TYR A 5 -6.16 9.12 10.37
C TYR A 5 -5.85 7.62 10.39
N HIS A 6 -4.70 7.19 9.87
CA HIS A 6 -4.43 5.75 9.74
C HIS A 6 -4.33 5.03 11.10
N PRO A 7 -3.54 5.53 12.08
CA PRO A 7 -3.50 4.91 13.40
C PRO A 7 -4.86 4.94 14.11
N ALA A 8 -5.61 6.05 14.04
CA ALA A 8 -6.91 6.16 14.71
C ALA A 8 -7.97 5.26 14.05
N GLY A 9 -8.09 5.31 12.72
CA GLY A 9 -9.08 4.55 11.95
C GLY A 9 -8.86 3.04 12.05
N LEU A 10 -7.62 2.57 11.91
CA LEU A 10 -7.32 1.14 12.01
C LEU A 10 -7.44 0.63 13.45
N THR A 11 -7.16 1.47 14.45
CA THR A 11 -7.45 1.15 15.85
C THR A 11 -8.96 0.95 16.03
N LEU A 12 -9.79 1.90 15.58
CA LEU A 12 -11.25 1.81 15.67
C LEU A 12 -11.78 0.53 15.01
N ILE A 13 -11.34 0.23 13.79
CA ILE A 13 -11.72 -1.01 13.08
C ILE A 13 -11.31 -2.24 13.90
N SER A 14 -10.11 -2.25 14.46
CA SER A 14 -9.60 -3.39 15.23
C SER A 14 -10.38 -3.67 16.52
N HIS A 15 -10.99 -2.65 17.13
CA HIS A 15 -11.81 -2.82 18.32
C HIS A 15 -13.25 -3.24 18.02
N ARG A 16 -13.76 -2.91 16.82
CA ARG A 16 -15.20 -2.96 16.52
C ARG A 16 -15.61 -4.01 15.48
N VAL A 17 -14.69 -4.52 14.67
CA VAL A 17 -15.02 -5.50 13.62
C VAL A 17 -14.66 -6.92 14.07
N ASN A 18 -15.65 -7.82 14.05
CA ASN A 18 -15.47 -9.22 14.41
C ASN A 18 -14.52 -9.95 13.42
N VAL A 19 -14.79 -9.90 12.11
CA VAL A 19 -13.88 -10.48 11.10
C VAL A 19 -12.82 -9.46 10.69
N LEU A 20 -11.82 -9.29 11.54
CA LEU A 20 -10.82 -8.21 11.47
C LEU A 20 -10.15 -8.08 10.08
N THR A 21 -9.68 -9.18 9.48
CA THR A 21 -9.03 -9.13 8.16
C THR A 21 -9.94 -8.58 7.07
N LYS A 22 -11.22 -8.95 7.09
CA LYS A 22 -12.20 -8.49 6.11
C LYS A 22 -12.49 -7.01 6.31
N GLY A 23 -12.64 -6.56 7.55
CA GLY A 23 -12.77 -5.13 7.87
C GLY A 23 -11.59 -4.31 7.38
N MET A 24 -10.37 -4.81 7.60
CA MET A 24 -9.14 -4.19 7.11
C MET A 24 -9.09 -4.14 5.57
N ALA A 25 -9.58 -5.19 4.90
CA ALA A 25 -9.67 -5.22 3.44
C ALA A 25 -10.63 -4.15 2.90
N VAL A 26 -11.83 -4.03 3.48
CA VAL A 26 -12.81 -3.00 3.06
C VAL A 26 -12.23 -1.60 3.21
N HIS A 27 -11.60 -1.29 4.35
CA HIS A 27 -10.91 -0.01 4.54
C HIS A 27 -9.80 0.20 3.49
N GLY A 28 -9.00 -0.84 3.23
CA GLY A 28 -7.96 -0.82 2.21
C GLY A 28 -8.50 -0.50 0.81
N ILE A 29 -9.62 -1.11 0.42
CA ILE A 29 -10.25 -0.93 -0.90
C ILE A 29 -10.61 0.53 -1.15
N PHE A 30 -11.26 1.19 -0.18
CA PHE A 30 -11.58 2.62 -0.33
C PHE A 30 -10.32 3.50 -0.46
N GLY A 31 -9.26 3.18 0.28
CA GLY A 31 -7.97 3.85 0.12
C GLY A 31 -7.39 3.67 -1.30
N THR A 32 -7.40 2.44 -1.80
CA THR A 32 -6.87 2.09 -3.13
C THR A 32 -7.70 2.68 -4.27
N VAL A 33 -9.02 2.83 -4.11
CA VAL A 33 -9.86 3.58 -5.07
C VAL A 33 -9.36 5.01 -5.21
N GLY A 34 -9.03 5.67 -4.11
CA GLY A 34 -8.41 7.01 -4.13
C GLY A 34 -7.04 7.00 -4.83
N SER A 35 -6.20 6.00 -4.55
CA SER A 35 -4.89 5.84 -5.23
C SER A 35 -5.04 5.60 -6.73
N ALA A 36 -6.06 4.85 -7.16
CA ALA A 36 -6.35 4.60 -8.57
C ALA A 36 -6.84 5.85 -9.29
N ALA A 37 -7.66 6.68 -8.63
CA ALA A 37 -8.16 7.93 -9.20
C ALA A 37 -7.02 8.96 -9.42
N GLY A 38 -5.99 8.98 -8.58
CA GLY A 38 -4.91 9.97 -8.64
C GLY A 38 -4.22 10.10 -9.99
N PRO A 39 -3.56 9.05 -10.52
CA PRO A 39 -2.79 9.12 -11.76
C PRO A 39 -3.63 9.50 -13.00
N ILE A 40 -4.78 8.86 -13.20
CA ILE A 40 -5.66 9.16 -14.33
C ILE A 40 -6.18 10.61 -14.28
N MET A 41 -6.56 11.11 -13.11
CA MET A 41 -7.03 12.49 -12.97
C MET A 41 -5.89 13.49 -13.16
N ALA A 42 -4.72 13.21 -12.60
CA ALA A 42 -3.55 14.08 -12.72
C ALA A 42 -3.09 14.22 -14.17
N THR A 43 -3.05 13.11 -14.92
CA THR A 43 -2.62 13.09 -16.33
C THR A 43 -3.69 13.63 -17.27
N ALA A 44 -4.97 13.32 -17.06
CA ALA A 44 -6.06 13.89 -17.85
C ALA A 44 -6.12 15.41 -17.71
N LEU A 45 -6.05 15.96 -16.50
CA LEU A 45 -6.04 17.41 -16.28
C LEU A 45 -4.77 18.07 -16.80
N ALA A 46 -3.62 17.41 -16.67
CA ALA A 46 -2.37 17.90 -17.21
C ALA A 46 -2.40 17.98 -18.75
N ALA A 47 -2.99 16.98 -19.41
CA ALA A 47 -3.09 16.91 -20.86
C ALA A 47 -4.17 17.83 -21.45
N LEU A 48 -5.32 17.98 -20.77
CA LEU A 48 -6.46 18.75 -21.30
C LEU A 48 -6.43 20.23 -20.94
N ILE A 49 -5.84 20.60 -19.80
CA ILE A 49 -5.88 21.97 -19.28
C ILE A 49 -4.47 22.48 -18.98
N SER A 50 -3.84 21.96 -17.91
CA SER A 50 -2.47 22.24 -17.53
C SER A 50 -2.10 21.42 -16.30
N TRP A 51 -0.80 21.19 -16.07
CA TRP A 51 -0.32 20.54 -14.84
C TRP A 51 -0.75 21.28 -13.56
N ARG A 52 -0.96 22.60 -13.63
CA ARG A 52 -1.46 23.41 -12.49
C ARG A 52 -2.91 23.07 -12.15
N ALA A 53 -3.73 22.77 -13.16
CA ALA A 53 -5.12 22.38 -12.96
C ALA A 53 -5.22 21.07 -12.17
N SER A 54 -4.31 20.12 -12.38
CA SER A 54 -4.22 18.88 -11.60
C SER A 54 -4.10 19.16 -10.09
N TYR A 55 -3.20 20.07 -9.69
CA TYR A 55 -3.01 20.44 -8.29
C TYR A 55 -4.18 21.25 -7.72
N ALA A 56 -4.72 22.19 -8.50
CA ALA A 56 -5.88 23.00 -8.09
C ALA A 56 -7.11 22.11 -7.84
N PHE A 57 -7.38 21.16 -8.73
CA PHE A 57 -8.46 20.19 -8.58
C PHE A 57 -8.30 19.37 -7.30
N LEU A 58 -7.10 18.80 -7.05
CA LEU A 58 -6.84 18.02 -5.84
C LEU A 58 -7.02 18.85 -4.58
N GLY A 59 -6.58 20.11 -4.59
CA GLY A 59 -6.78 21.04 -3.47
C GLY A 59 -8.25 21.30 -3.17
N ILE A 60 -9.04 21.63 -4.19
CA ILE A 60 -10.49 21.88 -4.06
C ILE A 60 -11.21 20.60 -3.59
N PHE A 61 -10.89 19.45 -4.19
CA PHE A 61 -11.50 18.17 -3.82
C PHE A 61 -11.24 17.81 -2.35
N ASN A 62 -9.99 17.96 -1.87
CA ASN A 62 -9.67 17.71 -0.46
C ASN A 62 -10.34 18.72 0.49
N MET A 63 -10.51 19.98 0.07
CA MET A 63 -11.23 20.99 0.85
C MET A 63 -12.71 20.62 1.00
N LEU A 64 -13.36 20.17 -0.08
CA LEU A 64 -14.75 19.69 -0.03
C LEU A 64 -14.90 18.44 0.85
N LEU A 65 -13.94 17.51 0.79
CA LEU A 65 -13.91 16.34 1.68
C LEU A 65 -13.74 16.75 3.15
N ALA A 66 -12.90 17.74 3.46
CA ALA A 66 -12.75 18.26 4.82
C ALA A 66 -14.05 18.89 5.33
N LEU A 67 -14.71 19.72 4.53
CA LEU A 67 -15.98 20.36 4.87
C LEU A 67 -17.11 19.34 5.08
N THR A 68 -17.24 18.38 4.17
CA THR A 68 -18.25 17.30 4.29
C THR A 68 -18.01 16.45 5.53
N THR A 69 -16.75 16.13 5.86
CA THR A 69 -16.40 15.40 7.09
C THR A 69 -16.80 16.17 8.35
N LEU A 70 -16.60 17.49 8.39
CA LEU A 70 -16.98 18.34 9.53
C LEU A 70 -18.51 18.42 9.75
N ILE A 71 -19.29 18.30 8.67
CA ILE A 71 -20.76 18.39 8.72
C ILE A 71 -21.38 17.01 8.97
N ALA A 72 -20.86 15.97 8.32
CA ALA A 72 -21.48 14.65 8.29
C ALA A 72 -21.09 13.75 9.47
N ILE A 73 -19.94 13.96 10.11
CA ILE A 73 -19.51 13.14 11.26
C ILE A 73 -19.98 13.80 12.56
N PRO A 74 -20.91 13.18 13.31
CA PRO A 74 -21.39 13.72 14.57
C PRO A 74 -20.25 13.84 15.60
N LYS A 75 -20.33 14.84 16.48
CA LYS A 75 -19.45 14.90 17.66
C LYS A 75 -19.72 13.68 18.53
N ARG A 76 -18.65 13.02 18.95
CA ARG A 76 -18.73 11.88 19.86
C ARG A 76 -19.05 12.37 21.28
N ASP A 77 -20.21 11.98 21.81
CA ASP A 77 -20.52 12.16 23.22
C ASP A 77 -19.64 11.22 24.07
N LYS A 78 -19.01 11.79 25.11
CA LYS A 78 -18.07 11.07 25.98
C LYS A 78 -18.75 10.07 26.93
N HIS A 79 -20.08 9.98 26.91
CA HIS A 79 -20.86 9.34 27.96
C HIS A 79 -21.28 7.88 27.70
N ASP A 80 -21.02 7.30 26.53
CA ASP A 80 -21.58 5.99 26.19
C ASP A 80 -20.60 4.81 26.27
N VAL A 81 -20.89 3.97 27.28
CA VAL A 81 -20.69 2.52 27.40
C VAL A 81 -19.24 2.02 27.51
N GLU A 82 -18.97 1.15 28.50
CA GLU A 82 -17.77 0.29 28.52
C GLU A 82 -17.63 -0.43 27.16
N GLU A 83 -16.73 0.07 26.32
CA GLU A 83 -16.59 -0.45 24.96
C GLU A 83 -16.01 -1.86 25.01
N LYS A 84 -16.87 -2.87 24.83
CA LYS A 84 -16.43 -4.24 24.56
C LYS A 84 -15.54 -4.24 23.32
N THR A 85 -14.29 -4.59 23.51
CA THR A 85 -13.32 -4.79 22.44
C THR A 85 -13.51 -6.19 21.87
N GLU A 86 -13.98 -6.28 20.63
CA GLU A 86 -14.23 -7.56 19.93
C GLU A 86 -12.96 -8.43 19.87
N ASN A 87 -11.84 -7.83 19.42
CA ASN A 87 -10.57 -8.54 19.27
C ASN A 87 -9.63 -8.20 20.42
N LYS A 88 -9.88 -8.69 21.64
CA LYS A 88 -9.03 -8.35 22.79
C LYS A 88 -7.70 -9.13 22.76
N VAL A 89 -6.59 -8.41 22.88
CA VAL A 89 -5.22 -8.92 23.07
C VAL A 89 -4.65 -8.34 24.37
N ASP A 90 -4.26 -9.22 25.29
CA ASP A 90 -3.84 -8.87 26.66
C ASP A 90 -2.31 -8.71 26.83
N LYS A 91 -1.50 -9.12 25.85
CA LYS A 91 -0.03 -8.95 25.89
C LYS A 91 0.53 -8.68 24.50
N THR A 92 1.48 -7.77 24.41
CA THR A 92 2.22 -7.50 23.17
C THR A 92 3.27 -8.58 22.93
N ASN A 93 3.21 -9.25 21.78
CA ASN A 93 4.26 -10.15 21.30
C ASN A 93 5.40 -9.35 20.66
N ARG A 94 6.31 -8.84 21.52
CA ARG A 94 7.41 -7.97 21.08
C ARG A 94 8.32 -8.60 20.01
N PRO A 95 8.78 -9.86 20.14
CA PRO A 95 9.64 -10.47 19.12
C PRO A 95 8.98 -10.53 17.74
N ALA A 96 7.73 -11.02 17.65
CA ALA A 96 7.01 -11.09 16.38
C ALA A 96 6.78 -9.68 15.78
N LEU A 97 6.45 -8.70 16.63
CA LEU A 97 6.21 -7.32 16.21
C LEU A 97 7.47 -6.63 15.67
N ILE A 98 8.65 -6.88 16.25
CA ILE A 98 9.92 -6.34 15.74
C ILE A 98 10.22 -6.89 14.34
N TYR A 99 10.13 -8.21 14.14
CA TYR A 99 10.35 -8.81 12.82
C TYR A 99 9.29 -8.38 11.80
N PHE A 100 8.05 -8.18 12.24
CA PHE A 100 6.99 -7.58 11.43
C PHE A 100 7.36 -6.17 10.97
N TYR A 101 7.83 -5.31 11.88
CA TYR A 101 8.22 -3.95 11.54
C TYR A 101 9.38 -3.88 10.54
N ILE A 102 10.38 -4.76 10.67
CA ILE A 102 11.48 -4.83 9.68
C ILE A 102 10.93 -5.29 8.32
N THR A 103 10.08 -6.31 8.29
CA THR A 103 9.42 -6.79 7.05
C THR A 103 8.61 -5.67 6.40
N ASN A 104 7.82 -4.95 7.19
CA ASN A 104 6.97 -3.86 6.75
C ASN A 104 7.77 -2.63 6.27
N MET A 105 8.92 -2.36 6.87
CA MET A 105 9.86 -1.32 6.40
C MET A 105 10.41 -1.66 5.01
N LEU A 106 10.86 -2.89 4.78
CA LEU A 106 11.38 -3.34 3.48
C LEU A 106 10.28 -3.35 2.41
N MET A 107 9.07 -3.82 2.77
CA MET A 107 7.89 -3.72 1.90
C MET A 107 7.56 -2.26 1.57
N GLY A 108 7.64 -1.36 2.55
CA GLY A 108 7.48 0.08 2.35
C GLY A 108 8.50 0.66 1.37
N MET A 109 9.78 0.35 1.52
CA MET A 109 10.81 0.76 0.57
C MET A 109 10.53 0.26 -0.84
N ALA A 110 10.20 -1.03 -1.00
CA ALA A 110 9.86 -1.59 -2.29
C ALA A 110 8.64 -0.89 -2.91
N TYR A 111 7.63 -0.54 -2.11
CA TYR A 111 6.44 0.17 -2.56
C TYR A 111 6.70 1.59 -3.04
N TYR A 112 7.50 2.37 -2.31
CA TYR A 112 7.81 3.74 -2.75
C TYR A 112 8.76 3.73 -3.94
N GLY A 113 9.71 2.80 -4.03
CA GLY A 113 10.47 2.60 -5.26
C GLY A 113 9.58 2.21 -6.45
N PHE A 114 8.61 1.32 -6.24
CA PHE A 114 7.64 0.93 -7.26
C PHE A 114 6.73 2.11 -7.67
N THR A 115 6.02 2.73 -6.73
CA THR A 115 4.99 3.74 -7.03
C THR A 115 5.55 5.07 -7.52
N THR A 116 6.75 5.46 -7.09
CA THR A 116 7.39 6.70 -7.58
C THR A 116 7.79 6.57 -9.05
N PHE A 117 8.35 5.44 -9.45
CA PHE A 117 8.93 5.26 -10.78
C PHE A 117 7.99 4.58 -11.78
N MET A 118 6.93 3.90 -11.33
CA MET A 118 5.95 3.21 -12.19
C MET A 118 5.35 4.09 -13.30
N PRO A 119 4.88 5.33 -13.05
CA PRO A 119 4.32 6.19 -14.11
C PRO A 119 5.31 6.45 -15.25
N THR A 120 6.54 6.83 -14.90
CA THR A 120 7.61 7.11 -15.86
C THR A 120 8.04 5.84 -16.59
N HIS A 121 8.14 4.71 -15.88
CA HIS A 121 8.47 3.42 -16.47
C HIS A 121 7.47 3.03 -17.57
N PHE A 122 6.19 3.24 -17.31
CA PHE A 122 5.15 3.02 -18.32
C PHE A 122 5.28 3.97 -19.52
N ALA A 123 5.52 5.27 -19.29
CA ALA A 123 5.69 6.24 -20.37
C ALA A 123 6.85 5.87 -21.29
N GLU A 124 7.98 5.41 -20.73
CA GLU A 124 9.22 5.11 -21.47
C GLU A 124 9.26 3.72 -22.10
N ASN A 125 8.50 2.76 -21.58
CA ASN A 125 8.65 1.34 -21.95
C ASN A 125 7.39 0.74 -22.57
N THR A 126 6.40 1.54 -22.99
CA THR A 126 5.17 1.02 -23.62
C THR A 126 4.83 1.66 -24.97
N HIS A 127 5.83 2.13 -25.71
CA HIS A 127 5.61 2.86 -26.97
C HIS A 127 4.84 2.05 -28.03
N GLN A 128 5.04 0.74 -28.13
CA GLN A 128 4.37 -0.11 -29.12
C GLN A 128 2.97 -0.54 -28.66
N PHE A 129 2.71 -0.54 -27.35
CA PHE A 129 1.41 -0.87 -26.79
C PHE A 129 0.48 0.35 -26.74
N MET A 130 -0.69 0.24 -27.36
CA MET A 130 -1.66 1.35 -27.48
C MET A 130 -1.00 2.65 -28.01
N PRO A 131 -0.43 2.64 -29.23
CA PRO A 131 0.32 3.77 -29.79
C PRO A 131 -0.54 5.03 -30.02
N PHE A 132 -1.87 4.90 -29.98
CA PHE A 132 -2.82 6.01 -30.09
C PHE A 132 -2.98 6.83 -28.80
N ILE A 133 -2.41 6.38 -27.67
CA ILE A 133 -2.41 7.09 -26.39
C ILE A 133 -1.03 7.72 -26.17
N SER A 134 -0.98 9.00 -25.78
CA SER A 134 0.27 9.68 -25.48
C SER A 134 0.98 9.10 -24.26
N ASP A 135 2.30 9.25 -24.19
CA ASP A 135 3.10 8.76 -23.06
C ASP A 135 2.67 9.37 -21.72
N THR A 136 2.26 10.66 -21.73
CA THR A 136 1.66 11.33 -20.56
C THR A 136 0.39 10.64 -20.08
N MET A 137 -0.48 10.21 -21.00
CA MET A 137 -1.72 9.51 -20.63
C MET A 137 -1.43 8.07 -20.19
N LYS A 138 -0.44 7.39 -20.78
CA LYS A 138 0.01 6.05 -20.34
C LYS A 138 0.54 6.06 -18.91
N ALA A 139 1.27 7.12 -18.52
CA ALA A 139 1.71 7.37 -17.15
C ALA A 139 0.56 7.56 -16.14
N GLY A 140 -0.68 7.71 -16.61
CA GLY A 140 -1.88 7.78 -15.76
C GLY A 140 -2.70 6.50 -15.82
N VAL A 141 -3.07 6.09 -17.04
CA VAL A 141 -3.95 4.94 -17.29
C VAL A 141 -3.38 3.66 -16.69
N PHE A 142 -2.11 3.35 -16.96
CA PHE A 142 -1.54 2.07 -16.52
C PHE A 142 -1.32 2.00 -15.00
N PRO A 143 -0.77 3.01 -14.32
CA PRO A 143 -0.78 3.06 -12.85
C PRO A 143 -2.18 2.90 -12.24
N THR A 144 -3.19 3.56 -12.83
CA THR A 144 -4.59 3.40 -12.40
C THR A 144 -5.06 1.96 -12.51
N LEU A 145 -4.77 1.27 -13.62
CA LEU A 145 -5.10 -0.16 -13.76
C LEU A 145 -4.40 -1.02 -12.70
N VAL A 146 -3.13 -0.73 -12.39
CA VAL A 146 -2.38 -1.46 -11.37
C VAL A 146 -2.99 -1.27 -9.98
N PHE A 147 -3.38 -0.04 -9.62
CA PHE A 147 -4.08 0.22 -8.36
C PHE A 147 -5.47 -0.42 -8.32
N LEU A 148 -6.25 -0.38 -9.40
CA LEU A 148 -7.54 -1.09 -9.49
C LEU A 148 -7.36 -2.59 -9.33
N ALA A 149 -6.33 -3.19 -9.92
CA ALA A 149 -5.98 -4.58 -9.70
C ALA A 149 -5.65 -4.86 -8.22
N GLY A 150 -5.05 -3.89 -7.52
CA GLY A 150 -4.83 -3.94 -6.08
C GLY A 150 -6.10 -4.13 -5.24
N ILE A 151 -7.27 -3.66 -5.70
CA ILE A 151 -8.57 -3.92 -5.05
C ILE A 151 -8.87 -5.42 -5.03
N VAL A 152 -8.63 -6.11 -6.16
CA VAL A 152 -8.75 -7.57 -6.24
C VAL A 152 -7.75 -8.23 -5.30
N GLY A 153 -6.52 -7.72 -5.25
CA GLY A 153 -5.50 -8.14 -4.30
C GLY A 153 -5.96 -8.06 -2.84
N GLN A 154 -6.57 -6.95 -2.43
CA GLN A 154 -7.10 -6.75 -1.07
C GLN A 154 -8.26 -7.69 -0.75
N LEU A 155 -9.15 -7.96 -1.71
CA LEU A 155 -10.22 -8.94 -1.55
C LEU A 155 -9.65 -10.34 -1.32
N ILE A 156 -8.64 -10.73 -2.12
CA ILE A 156 -7.92 -11.99 -1.98
C ILE A 156 -7.22 -12.04 -0.62
N GLY A 157 -6.43 -11.02 -0.26
CA GLY A 157 -5.70 -10.95 1.01
C GLY A 157 -6.63 -10.96 2.23
N GLY A 158 -7.78 -10.28 2.15
CA GLY A 158 -8.81 -10.28 3.19
C GLY A 158 -9.43 -11.66 3.38
N ARG A 159 -9.72 -12.38 2.30
CA ARG A 159 -10.22 -13.76 2.35
C ARG A 159 -9.16 -14.73 2.84
N LEU A 160 -7.99 -14.77 2.20
CA LEU A 160 -6.90 -15.68 2.56
C LEU A 160 -6.43 -15.46 4.00
N GLY A 161 -6.25 -14.21 4.43
CA GLY A 161 -5.88 -13.90 5.80
C GLY A 161 -6.98 -14.15 6.83
N SER A 162 -8.20 -14.50 6.43
CA SER A 162 -9.25 -15.01 7.33
C SER A 162 -9.33 -16.53 7.41
N LEU A 163 -8.73 -17.23 6.45
CA LEU A 163 -8.77 -18.70 6.32
C LEU A 163 -7.44 -19.37 6.68
N TYR A 164 -6.32 -18.68 6.45
CA TYR A 164 -4.98 -19.24 6.56
C TYR A 164 -4.13 -18.46 7.58
N ASN A 165 -3.03 -19.08 8.00
CA ASN A 165 -2.08 -18.47 8.93
C ASN A 165 -1.43 -17.20 8.33
N ARG A 166 -1.72 -16.05 8.95
CA ARG A 166 -1.32 -14.72 8.46
C ARG A 166 0.20 -14.53 8.33
N PRO A 167 1.06 -14.95 9.28
CA PRO A 167 2.51 -14.88 9.09
C PRO A 167 3.00 -15.65 7.86
N LYS A 168 2.49 -16.87 7.61
CA LYS A 168 2.81 -17.64 6.40
C LYS A 168 2.32 -16.95 5.13
N MET A 169 1.13 -16.36 5.16
CA MET A 169 0.60 -15.60 4.03
C MET A 169 1.43 -14.35 3.74
N LEU A 170 1.87 -13.62 4.77
CA LEU A 170 2.78 -12.48 4.60
C LEU A 170 4.08 -12.90 3.91
N MET A 171 4.72 -13.99 4.36
CA MET A 171 5.93 -14.52 3.73
C MET A 171 5.70 -14.89 2.26
N LEU A 172 4.58 -15.55 1.95
CA LEU A 172 4.20 -15.89 0.57
C LEU A 172 4.01 -14.63 -0.28
N ILE A 173 3.36 -13.60 0.25
CA ILE A 173 3.15 -12.34 -0.45
C ILE A 173 4.50 -11.68 -0.77
N VAL A 174 5.40 -11.60 0.21
CA VAL A 174 6.76 -11.09 -0.01
C VAL A 174 7.46 -11.88 -1.12
N ALA A 175 7.38 -13.22 -1.09
CA ALA A 175 7.99 -14.08 -2.10
C ALA A 175 7.42 -13.85 -3.51
N VAL A 176 6.12 -13.62 -3.63
CA VAL A 176 5.45 -13.36 -4.92
C VAL A 176 5.76 -11.96 -5.46
N ASN A 177 5.98 -10.96 -4.61
CA ASN A 177 6.33 -9.60 -5.07
C ASN A 177 7.70 -9.56 -5.77
N ILE A 178 8.66 -10.39 -5.34
CA ILE A 178 10.02 -10.43 -5.91
C ILE A 178 10.02 -10.70 -7.42
N PRO A 179 9.48 -11.82 -7.93
CA PRO A 179 9.50 -12.10 -9.37
C PRO A 179 8.71 -11.08 -10.18
N PHE A 180 7.60 -10.54 -9.66
CA PHE A 180 6.84 -9.51 -10.40
C PHE A 180 7.59 -8.18 -10.50
N LEU A 181 8.33 -7.78 -9.47
CA LEU A 181 9.24 -6.63 -9.55
C LEU A 181 10.38 -6.86 -10.55
N LEU A 182 10.95 -8.07 -10.59
CA LEU A 182 11.95 -8.43 -11.60
C LEU A 182 11.35 -8.35 -13.02
N PHE A 183 10.18 -8.98 -13.23
CA PHE A 183 9.52 -8.96 -14.53
C PHE A 183 9.16 -7.55 -14.99
N MET A 184 8.72 -6.67 -14.10
CA MET A 184 8.48 -5.26 -14.44
C MET A 184 9.75 -4.57 -14.98
N GLY A 185 10.93 -4.85 -14.42
CA GLY A 185 12.18 -4.25 -14.89
C GLY A 185 12.70 -4.79 -16.22
N TYR A 186 12.36 -6.04 -16.56
CA TYR A 186 12.86 -6.73 -17.75
C TYR A 186 11.82 -6.89 -18.86
N SER A 187 10.64 -6.28 -18.72
CA SER A 187 9.58 -6.33 -19.73
C SER A 187 9.21 -4.94 -20.22
N SER A 188 8.60 -4.91 -21.40
CA SER A 188 8.06 -3.71 -22.04
C SER A 188 6.64 -3.96 -22.54
N ASP A 189 5.99 -2.87 -22.96
CA ASP A 189 4.74 -2.88 -23.71
C ASP A 189 3.62 -3.65 -22.98
N MET A 190 2.92 -4.53 -23.69
CA MET A 190 1.82 -5.30 -23.13
C MET A 190 2.25 -6.12 -21.90
N TRP A 191 3.45 -6.72 -21.95
CA TRP A 191 3.93 -7.58 -20.87
C TRP A 191 4.25 -6.79 -19.61
N LEU A 192 4.81 -5.59 -19.76
CA LEU A 192 5.00 -4.68 -18.62
C LEU A 192 3.66 -4.38 -17.93
N VAL A 193 2.62 -4.07 -18.69
CA VAL A 193 1.28 -3.82 -18.12
C VAL A 193 0.74 -5.05 -17.41
N VAL A 194 0.85 -6.24 -18.02
CA VAL A 194 0.38 -7.51 -17.43
C VAL A 194 1.10 -7.81 -16.13
N PHE A 195 2.43 -7.78 -16.09
CA PHE A 195 3.19 -8.06 -14.88
C PHE A 195 2.94 -7.02 -13.80
N SER A 196 2.76 -5.75 -14.17
CA SER A 196 2.43 -4.69 -13.21
C SER A 196 1.04 -4.87 -12.59
N ILE A 197 0.04 -5.35 -13.34
CA ILE A 197 -1.30 -5.67 -12.83
C ILE A 197 -1.21 -6.79 -11.78
N PHE A 198 -0.45 -7.84 -12.05
CA PHE A 198 -0.21 -8.91 -11.07
C PHE A 198 0.62 -8.44 -9.88
N MET A 199 1.58 -7.54 -10.09
CA MET A 199 2.32 -6.89 -9.01
C MET A 199 1.37 -6.10 -8.10
N GLY A 200 0.45 -5.32 -8.66
CA GLY A 200 -0.58 -4.59 -7.90
C GLY A 200 -1.44 -5.54 -7.06
N MET A 201 -1.96 -6.62 -7.66
CA MET A 201 -2.70 -7.65 -6.92
C MET A 201 -1.87 -8.25 -5.77
N ALA A 202 -0.63 -8.65 -6.05
CA ALA A 202 0.25 -9.27 -5.07
C ALA A 202 0.57 -8.31 -3.92
N TYR A 203 1.02 -7.09 -4.23
CA TYR A 203 1.41 -6.09 -3.24
C TYR A 203 0.24 -5.70 -2.34
N PHE A 204 -0.92 -5.34 -2.91
CA PHE A 204 -2.04 -4.84 -2.14
C PHE A 204 -2.77 -5.93 -1.32
N SER A 205 -2.56 -7.22 -1.64
CA SER A 205 -3.00 -8.32 -0.77
C SER A 205 -2.35 -8.30 0.62
N ASN A 206 -1.18 -7.67 0.75
CA ASN A 206 -0.47 -7.49 2.02
C ASN A 206 -1.28 -6.67 3.03
N GLN A 207 -1.93 -5.60 2.59
CA GLN A 207 -2.51 -4.59 3.48
C GLN A 207 -3.48 -5.15 4.53
N PRO A 208 -4.50 -5.97 4.19
CA PRO A 208 -5.41 -6.54 5.19
C PRO A 208 -4.72 -7.52 6.15
N ILE A 209 -3.74 -8.29 5.67
CA ILE A 209 -2.98 -9.26 6.46
C ILE A 209 -2.07 -8.53 7.45
N SER A 210 -1.26 -7.58 6.97
CA SER A 210 -0.33 -6.80 7.76
C SER A 210 -1.02 -5.95 8.83
N ASN A 211 -2.13 -5.28 8.48
CA ASN A 211 -2.89 -4.52 9.47
C ASN A 211 -3.46 -5.42 10.57
N THR A 212 -3.90 -6.63 10.22
CA THR A 212 -4.39 -7.57 11.21
C THR A 212 -3.26 -8.10 12.12
N LEU A 213 -2.09 -8.40 11.56
CA LEU A 213 -0.93 -8.84 12.33
C LEU A 213 -0.50 -7.81 13.39
N ILE A 214 -0.54 -6.52 13.08
CA ILE A 214 -0.26 -5.46 14.06
C ILE A 214 -1.25 -5.55 15.23
N ALA A 215 -2.54 -5.69 14.94
CA ALA A 215 -3.57 -5.81 15.96
C ALA A 215 -3.45 -7.09 16.81
N GLU A 216 -3.00 -8.19 16.22
CA GLU A 216 -2.79 -9.48 16.91
C GLU A 216 -1.53 -9.47 17.78
N PHE A 217 -0.45 -8.82 17.33
CA PHE A 217 0.81 -8.77 18.07
C PHE A 217 0.89 -7.64 19.10
N THR A 218 -0.05 -6.68 19.06
CA THR A 218 -0.03 -5.50 19.95
C THR A 218 -1.16 -5.57 20.96
N HIS A 219 -0.82 -5.30 22.23
CA HIS A 219 -1.80 -5.09 23.30
C HIS A 219 -2.90 -4.12 22.86
N SER A 220 -4.16 -4.44 23.17
CA SER A 220 -5.34 -3.70 22.69
C SER A 220 -5.24 -2.19 22.95
N ALA A 221 -4.83 -1.79 24.15
CA ALA A 221 -4.69 -0.37 24.52
C ALA A 221 -3.55 0.38 23.79
N SER A 222 -2.63 -0.34 23.16
CA SER A 222 -1.45 0.23 22.49
C SER A 222 -1.52 0.10 20.96
N ARG A 223 -2.63 -0.37 20.39
CA ARG A 223 -2.77 -0.57 18.95
C ARG A 223 -2.55 0.69 18.12
N GLY A 224 -3.03 1.84 18.60
CA GLY A 224 -2.77 3.13 17.96
C GLY A 224 -1.28 3.41 17.80
N LEU A 225 -0.49 3.15 18.85
CA LEU A 225 0.97 3.26 18.79
C LEU A 225 1.58 2.22 17.84
N GLY A 226 1.11 0.98 17.87
CA GLY A 226 1.58 -0.09 16.98
C GLY A 226 1.39 0.25 15.50
N TYR A 227 0.20 0.73 15.12
CA TYR A 227 -0.05 1.24 13.78
C TYR A 227 0.82 2.46 13.47
N GLY A 228 0.92 3.42 14.39
CA GLY A 228 1.75 4.61 14.21
C GLY A 228 3.20 4.29 13.86
N ILE A 229 3.82 3.37 14.60
CA ILE A 229 5.18 2.88 14.34
C ILE A 229 5.24 2.20 12.96
N SER A 230 4.29 1.32 12.66
CA SER A 230 4.22 0.63 11.36
C SER A 230 4.20 1.62 10.18
N PHE A 231 3.34 2.65 10.25
CA PHE A 231 3.25 3.66 9.20
C PHE A 231 4.48 4.57 9.14
N PHE A 232 5.06 4.93 10.28
CA PHE A 232 6.31 5.68 10.29
C PHE A 232 7.44 4.92 9.59
N LEU A 233 7.58 3.61 9.87
CA LEU A 233 8.60 2.78 9.23
C LEU A 233 8.30 2.55 7.75
N SER A 234 7.06 2.22 7.39
CA SER A 234 6.70 1.95 5.99
C SER A 234 6.73 3.21 5.13
N PHE A 235 6.13 4.33 5.60
CA PHE A 235 6.00 5.55 4.80
C PHE A 235 7.17 6.49 4.98
N GLY A 236 7.60 6.70 6.23
CA GLY A 236 8.71 7.59 6.55
C GLY A 236 10.02 7.04 5.99
N ILE A 237 10.47 5.88 6.48
CA ILE A 237 11.71 5.27 5.99
C ILE A 237 11.55 4.76 4.56
N GLY A 238 10.40 4.18 4.20
CA GLY A 238 10.16 3.71 2.84
C GLY A 238 10.33 4.80 1.77
N SER A 239 9.99 6.05 2.06
CA SER A 239 10.16 7.17 1.12
C SER A 239 11.62 7.41 0.70
N LEU A 240 12.61 6.95 1.48
CA LEU A 240 14.03 7.02 1.08
C LEU A 240 14.30 6.21 -0.19
N ALA A 241 13.48 5.19 -0.49
CA ALA A 241 13.59 4.41 -1.72
C ALA A 241 13.32 5.26 -2.98
N ALA A 242 12.55 6.34 -2.88
CA ALA A 242 12.37 7.28 -4.00
C ALA A 242 13.68 8.01 -4.33
N GLY A 243 14.42 8.45 -3.31
CA GLY A 243 15.72 9.10 -3.48
C GLY A 243 16.79 8.15 -4.00
N PHE A 244 16.93 6.97 -3.39
CA PHE A 244 17.86 5.93 -3.85
C PHE A 244 17.51 5.41 -5.25
N GLY A 245 16.22 5.22 -5.53
CA GLY A 245 15.71 4.86 -6.85
C GLY A 245 16.03 5.93 -7.90
N GLY A 246 16.08 7.21 -7.51
CA GLY A 246 16.45 8.30 -8.42
C GLY A 246 17.89 8.17 -8.91
N PHE A 247 18.82 7.85 -8.01
CA PHE A 247 20.22 7.59 -8.38
C PHE A 247 20.36 6.39 -9.33
N ILE A 248 19.59 5.33 -9.10
CA ILE A 248 19.56 4.16 -10.00
C ILE A 248 18.96 4.56 -11.36
N ALA A 249 17.85 5.30 -11.37
CA ALA A 249 17.18 5.72 -12.58
C ALA A 249 18.08 6.60 -13.45
N GLU A 250 18.84 7.51 -12.86
CA GLU A 250 19.77 8.39 -13.57
C GLU A 250 20.97 7.63 -14.17
N SER A 251 21.47 6.62 -13.46
CA SER A 251 22.67 5.87 -13.89
C SER A 251 22.40 4.67 -14.80
N GLN A 252 21.27 3.98 -14.61
CA GLN A 252 20.94 2.71 -15.26
C GLN A 252 19.56 2.69 -15.93
N GLY A 253 18.81 3.81 -15.86
CA GLY A 253 17.45 3.92 -16.37
C GLY A 253 16.38 3.50 -15.36
N VAL A 254 15.17 4.00 -15.57
CA VAL A 254 14.02 3.81 -14.65
C VAL A 254 13.69 2.32 -14.47
N ALA A 255 13.82 1.52 -15.53
CA ALA A 255 13.57 0.08 -15.50
C ALA A 255 14.43 -0.67 -14.46
N ALA A 256 15.64 -0.20 -14.18
CA ALA A 256 16.56 -0.82 -13.22
C ALA A 256 16.10 -0.67 -11.75
N VAL A 257 15.18 0.26 -11.44
CA VAL A 257 14.67 0.47 -10.08
C VAL A 257 13.88 -0.76 -9.60
N PHE A 258 13.03 -1.34 -10.45
CA PHE A 258 12.16 -2.46 -10.09
C PHE A 258 12.92 -3.72 -9.65
N PRO A 259 13.92 -4.23 -10.38
CA PRO A 259 14.65 -5.42 -9.95
C PRO A 259 15.44 -5.15 -8.66
N VAL A 260 15.97 -3.94 -8.46
CA VAL A 260 16.61 -3.56 -7.19
C VAL A 260 15.62 -3.62 -6.03
N MET A 261 14.39 -3.12 -6.20
CA MET A 261 13.34 -3.27 -5.19
C MET A 261 12.96 -4.74 -4.97
N GLY A 262 12.99 -5.57 -6.02
CA GLY A 262 12.81 -7.01 -5.91
C GLY A 262 13.87 -7.67 -5.04
N PHE A 263 15.15 -7.38 -5.28
CA PHE A 263 16.26 -7.90 -4.46
C PHE A 263 16.21 -7.36 -3.02
N LEU A 264 15.76 -6.12 -2.80
CA LEU A 264 15.57 -5.53 -1.48
C LEU A 264 14.57 -6.31 -0.61
N LEU A 265 13.65 -7.07 -1.21
CA LEU A 265 12.70 -7.92 -0.49
C LEU A 265 13.27 -9.29 -0.07
N ILE A 266 14.47 -9.69 -0.51
CA ILE A 266 15.07 -10.98 -0.10
C ILE A 266 15.27 -11.05 1.42
N PRO A 267 15.86 -10.03 2.10
CA PRO A 267 15.92 -10.01 3.56
C PRO A 267 14.54 -10.06 4.24
N ALA A 268 13.48 -9.55 3.57
CA ALA A 268 12.12 -9.59 4.09
C ALA A 268 11.55 -11.02 4.16
N LEU A 269 12.05 -11.96 3.35
CA LEU A 269 11.71 -13.39 3.47
C LEU A 269 12.24 -13.98 4.77
N PHE A 270 13.46 -13.62 5.16
CA PHE A 270 14.04 -14.06 6.41
C PHE A 270 13.28 -13.48 7.60
N THR A 271 13.00 -12.18 7.60
CA THR A 271 12.29 -11.55 8.71
C THR A 271 10.85 -12.02 8.81
N SER A 272 10.15 -12.21 7.70
CA SER A 272 8.79 -12.80 7.70
C SER A 272 8.77 -14.25 8.18
N TYR A 273 9.79 -15.05 7.85
CA TYR A 273 9.95 -16.38 8.42
C TYR A 273 10.17 -16.35 9.94
N MET A 274 10.93 -15.37 10.45
CA MET A 274 11.13 -15.19 11.89
C MET A 274 9.83 -14.80 12.60
N ILE A 275 8.90 -14.09 11.95
CA ILE A 275 7.55 -13.86 12.50
C ILE A 275 6.85 -15.21 12.73
N ILE A 276 6.88 -16.13 11.77
CA ILE A 276 6.24 -17.46 11.92
C ILE A 276 6.78 -18.22 13.14
N LYS A 277 8.10 -18.11 13.40
CA LYS A 277 8.73 -18.78 14.55
C LYS A 277 8.41 -18.12 15.91
N LYS A 278 7.97 -16.87 15.91
CA LYS A 278 7.82 -16.05 17.11
C LYS A 278 6.36 -15.67 17.39
N SER A 279 5.46 -15.86 16.44
CA SER A 279 4.02 -15.59 16.53
C SER A 279 3.29 -16.64 17.34
#